data_AF-A0A2Z5FWR5-F1
#
_entry.id   AF-A0A2Z5FWR5-F1
#
_cell.length_a   1.000
_cell.length_b   1.000
_cell.length_c   1.000
_cell.angle_alpha   90.00
_cell.angle_beta   90.00
_cell.angle_gamma   90.00
#
_symmetry.space_group_name_H-M   'P 1'
#
loop_
_entity.id
_entity.type
_entity.pdbx_description
1 polymer ?
#
loop_
_entity_poly.entity_id
_entity_poly.type
_entity_poly.pdbx_seq_one_letter_code
_entity_poly.pdbx_strand_id
1 'polypeptide(L)'
;MLVQAMLNVICIAVTGILTTRIYQASSRRQLLTPLVYPLVLVTCAATYVMHTVQNFRFIYDFPSLAFFAAAMYLLYFRKHWGYFAVLFLVATINRETTLLLLPLYLLNQAVEGGKLRWRLLFRGKALAVVVPLAFVWLCWQVFVRHLFAHNPSEFYPRLDWNVKSILAPHAWPQLLSACGYLLLFVAVMRRRIMDPRLRAWMWLIPIWTVFMFVYGILIETRVFGELIPFVVCGTSLILEELLVERIRRPALLPVRNTGEASISKAA
;
A
#
# COMPACT_ATOMS: atom_id res chain seq x y z
N MET A 1 -6.34 -4.86 28.16
CA MET A 1 -6.43 -5.79 27.01
C MET A 1 -7.67 -5.56 26.14
N LEU A 2 -8.88 -5.40 26.71
CA LEU A 2 -10.12 -5.19 25.94
C LEU A 2 -10.08 -3.95 25.03
N VAL A 3 -9.68 -2.79 25.56
CA VAL A 3 -9.61 -1.52 24.79
C VAL A 3 -8.71 -1.65 23.55
N GLN A 4 -7.53 -2.27 23.70
CA GLN A 4 -6.62 -2.51 22.60
C GLN A 4 -7.23 -3.46 21.55
N ALA A 5 -7.92 -4.52 21.99
CA ALA A 5 -8.60 -5.43 21.07
C ALA A 5 -9.69 -4.70 20.27
N MET A 6 -10.53 -3.90 20.93
CA MET A 6 -11.58 -3.10 20.28
C MET A 6 -10.97 -2.11 19.27
N LEU A 7 -9.93 -1.39 19.66
CA LEU A 7 -9.25 -0.43 18.79
C LEU A 7 -8.64 -1.12 17.56
N ASN A 8 -8.01 -2.29 17.73
CA ASN A 8 -7.48 -3.07 16.63
C ASN A 8 -8.59 -3.49 15.65
N VAL A 9 -9.70 -4.02 16.16
CA VAL A 9 -10.84 -4.46 15.34
C VAL A 9 -11.44 -3.29 14.57
N ILE A 10 -11.61 -2.14 15.22
CA ILE A 10 -12.10 -0.91 14.57
C ILE A 10 -11.15 -0.47 13.46
N CYS A 11 -9.84 -0.43 13.73
CA CYS A 11 -8.85 0.00 12.74
C CYS A 11 -8.80 -0.93 11.52
N ILE A 12 -8.85 -2.25 11.75
CA ILE A 12 -8.91 -3.25 10.67
C ILE A 12 -10.20 -3.08 9.87
N ALA A 13 -11.34 -2.87 10.55
CA ALA A 13 -12.62 -2.68 9.90
C ALA A 13 -12.67 -1.42 9.03
N VAL A 14 -12.20 -0.29 9.57
CA VAL A 14 -12.05 0.96 8.81
C VAL A 14 -11.15 0.73 7.60
N THR A 15 -9.99 0.09 7.79
CA THR A 15 -9.05 -0.21 6.68
C THR A 15 -9.72 -1.05 5.60
N GLY A 16 -10.38 -2.15 5.96
CA GLY A 16 -11.06 -3.04 5.03
C GLY A 16 -12.18 -2.35 4.25
N ILE A 17 -13.02 -1.57 4.94
CA ILE A 17 -14.12 -0.80 4.31
C ILE A 17 -13.56 0.22 3.33
N LEU A 18 -12.60 1.05 3.75
CA LEU A 18 -12.04 2.11 2.91
C LEU A 18 -11.29 1.55 1.71
N THR A 19 -10.52 0.47 1.89
CA THR A 19 -9.83 -0.23 0.79
C THR A 19 -10.83 -0.78 -0.22
N THR A 20 -11.93 -1.38 0.24
CA THR A 20 -13.00 -1.89 -0.61
C THR A 20 -13.66 -0.76 -1.42
N ARG A 21 -13.90 0.39 -0.80
CA ARG A 21 -14.46 1.58 -1.49
C ARG A 21 -13.52 2.13 -2.56
N ILE A 22 -12.21 2.18 -2.29
CA ILE A 22 -11.21 2.60 -3.28
C ILE A 22 -11.17 1.61 -4.44
N TYR A 23 -11.17 0.30 -4.17
CA TYR A 23 -11.24 -0.73 -5.20
C TYR A 23 -12.50 -0.59 -6.06
N GLN A 24 -13.68 -0.47 -5.47
CA GLN A 24 -14.94 -0.30 -6.20
C GLN A 24 -14.90 0.91 -7.15
N ALA A 25 -14.28 2.00 -6.70
CA ALA A 25 -14.19 3.23 -7.47
C ALA A 25 -13.03 3.25 -8.49
N SER A 26 -12.11 2.30 -8.45
CA SER A 26 -10.98 2.17 -9.39
C SER A 26 -11.13 1.04 -10.39
N SER A 27 -11.85 -0.01 -9.99
CA SER A 27 -12.20 -1.13 -10.85
C SER A 27 -13.30 -0.73 -11.84
N ARG A 28 -13.16 -1.19 -13.09
CA ARG A 28 -14.18 -1.02 -14.13
C ARG A 28 -15.35 -2.00 -14.00
N ARG A 29 -15.15 -3.12 -13.31
CA ARG A 29 -16.07 -4.27 -13.31
C ARG A 29 -16.51 -4.71 -11.91
N GLN A 30 -15.74 -4.35 -10.89
CA GLN A 30 -16.00 -4.60 -9.48
C GLN A 30 -16.17 -6.09 -9.12
N LEU A 31 -15.58 -7.01 -9.92
CA LEU A 31 -15.77 -8.45 -9.81
C LEU A 31 -15.23 -9.01 -8.48
N LEU A 32 -14.13 -8.45 -7.99
CA LEU A 32 -13.43 -8.94 -6.80
C LEU A 32 -13.79 -8.16 -5.53
N THR A 33 -14.83 -7.32 -5.57
CA THR A 33 -15.34 -6.58 -4.41
C THR A 33 -15.45 -7.43 -3.13
N PRO A 34 -16.10 -8.62 -3.14
CA PRO A 34 -16.26 -9.42 -1.92
C PRO A 34 -14.92 -9.98 -1.40
N LEU A 35 -13.87 -10.04 -2.22
CA LEU A 35 -12.56 -10.57 -1.83
C LEU A 35 -11.62 -9.50 -1.29
N VAL A 36 -11.89 -8.20 -1.48
CA VAL A 36 -10.98 -7.13 -1.05
C VAL A 36 -10.81 -7.14 0.46
N TYR A 37 -11.91 -7.13 1.23
CA TYR A 37 -11.82 -7.14 2.69
C TYR A 37 -11.15 -8.43 3.21
N PRO A 38 -11.58 -9.65 2.81
CA PRO A 38 -10.87 -10.88 3.18
C PRO A 38 -9.37 -10.84 2.88
N LEU A 39 -8.98 -10.26 1.74
CA LEU A 39 -7.57 -10.09 1.39
C LEU A 39 -6.85 -9.12 2.33
N VAL A 40 -7.49 -8.03 2.76
CA VAL A 40 -6.95 -7.16 3.84
C VAL A 40 -6.73 -7.97 5.12
N LEU A 41 -7.68 -8.80 5.54
CA LEU A 41 -7.56 -9.61 6.76
C LEU A 41 -6.39 -10.60 6.68
N VAL A 42 -6.30 -11.36 5.58
CA VAL A 42 -5.21 -12.32 5.36
C VAL A 42 -3.87 -11.60 5.33
N THR A 43 -3.79 -10.45 4.65
CA THR A 43 -2.56 -9.66 4.57
C THR A 43 -2.17 -9.09 5.93
N CYS A 44 -3.13 -8.63 6.74
CA CYS A 44 -2.88 -8.17 8.11
C CYS A 44 -2.42 -9.33 9.00
N ALA A 45 -3.03 -10.51 8.91
CA ALA A 45 -2.61 -11.69 9.66
C ALA A 45 -1.17 -12.10 9.28
N ALA A 46 -0.87 -12.15 7.99
CA ALA A 46 0.48 -12.47 7.52
C ALA A 46 1.52 -11.41 7.97
N THR A 47 1.14 -10.13 7.99
CA THR A 47 2.08 -9.04 8.28
C THR A 47 2.25 -8.72 9.76
N TYR A 48 1.23 -8.97 10.61
CA TYR A 48 1.23 -8.58 12.03
C TYR A 48 1.09 -9.74 13.01
N VAL A 49 0.83 -10.96 12.53
CA VAL A 49 0.64 -12.16 13.38
C VAL A 49 1.65 -13.24 13.03
N MET A 50 1.82 -13.54 11.74
CA MET A 50 2.75 -14.58 11.28
C MET A 50 4.17 -14.01 11.15
N HIS A 51 4.88 -13.85 12.27
CA HIS A 51 6.28 -13.43 12.29
C HIS A 51 7.20 -14.61 12.62
N THR A 52 8.31 -14.73 11.89
CA THR A 52 9.30 -15.81 12.12
C THR A 52 10.53 -15.34 12.90
N VAL A 53 10.81 -14.02 12.94
CA VAL A 53 12.07 -13.48 13.49
C VAL A 53 11.86 -12.51 14.66
N GLN A 54 10.84 -11.66 14.63
CA GLN A 54 10.57 -10.67 15.69
C GLN A 54 9.08 -10.60 16.02
N ASN A 55 8.73 -10.98 17.25
CA ASN A 55 7.35 -11.10 17.77
C ASN A 55 6.92 -9.89 18.60
N PHE A 56 7.04 -8.68 18.06
CA PHE A 56 6.46 -7.51 18.72
C PHE A 56 5.60 -6.69 17.76
N ARG A 57 4.40 -6.41 18.24
CA ARG A 57 3.41 -5.52 17.62
C ARG A 57 3.05 -4.46 18.66
N PHE A 58 2.97 -3.23 18.22
CA PHE A 58 2.65 -2.10 19.09
C PHE A 58 1.21 -1.66 18.91
N ILE A 59 0.69 -0.98 19.94
CA ILE A 59 -0.69 -0.48 19.96
C ILE A 59 -0.98 0.53 18.85
N TYR A 60 0.06 1.19 18.32
CA TYR A 60 -0.03 2.22 17.28
C TYR A 60 0.05 1.67 15.84
N ASP A 61 0.36 0.38 15.64
CA ASP A 61 0.53 -0.21 14.30
C ASP A 61 -0.79 -0.23 13.50
N PHE A 62 -1.90 -0.66 14.12
CA PHE A 62 -3.21 -0.69 13.47
C PHE A 62 -3.87 0.68 13.30
N PRO A 63 -3.77 1.62 14.25
CA PRO A 63 -4.12 3.01 13.99
C PRO A 63 -3.39 3.59 12.78
N SER A 64 -2.08 3.32 12.65
CA SER A 64 -1.31 3.80 11.50
C SER A 64 -1.84 3.22 10.19
N LEU A 65 -2.09 1.91 10.14
CA LEU A 65 -2.75 1.25 9.01
C LEU A 65 -4.08 1.94 8.62
N ALA A 66 -4.94 2.23 9.60
CA ALA A 66 -6.22 2.90 9.37
C ALA A 66 -6.05 4.36 8.88
N PHE A 67 -5.08 5.10 9.43
CA PHE A 67 -4.76 6.45 8.96
C PHE A 67 -4.27 6.45 7.52
N PHE A 68 -3.42 5.50 7.12
CA PHE A 68 -2.97 5.37 5.74
C PHE A 68 -4.13 5.03 4.79
N ALA A 69 -5.00 4.09 5.16
CA ALA A 69 -6.20 3.77 4.39
C ALA A 69 -7.15 4.98 4.26
N ALA A 70 -7.34 5.74 5.33
CA ALA A 70 -8.12 6.97 5.34
C ALA A 70 -7.50 8.06 4.46
N ALA A 71 -6.19 8.26 4.53
CA ALA A 71 -5.48 9.22 3.70
C ALA A 71 -5.63 8.88 2.22
N MET A 72 -5.42 7.61 1.86
CA MET A 72 -5.66 7.12 0.51
C MET A 72 -7.11 7.37 0.07
N TYR A 73 -8.10 7.08 0.93
CA TYR A 73 -9.51 7.31 0.61
C TYR A 73 -9.79 8.79 0.33
N LEU A 74 -9.33 9.70 1.20
CA LEU A 74 -9.51 11.14 1.03
C LEU A 74 -8.88 11.63 -0.28
N LEU A 75 -7.66 11.16 -0.59
CA LEU A 75 -6.93 11.53 -1.81
C LEU A 75 -7.60 10.98 -3.07
N TYR A 76 -8.04 9.72 -3.02
CA TYR A 76 -8.67 9.04 -4.16
C TYR A 76 -9.98 9.73 -4.55
N PHE A 77 -10.85 9.98 -3.56
CA PHE A 77 -12.14 10.65 -3.75
C PHE A 77 -12.05 12.18 -3.82
N ARG A 78 -10.84 12.74 -3.91
CA ARG A 78 -10.57 14.18 -4.05
C ARG A 78 -11.32 15.02 -3.01
N LYS A 79 -11.37 14.53 -1.77
CA LYS A 79 -11.94 15.28 -0.64
C LYS A 79 -11.09 16.54 -0.38
N HIS A 80 -11.70 17.53 0.26
CA HIS A 80 -11.05 18.81 0.54
C HIS A 80 -9.69 18.58 1.25
N TRP A 81 -8.66 19.31 0.83
CA TRP A 81 -7.28 19.14 1.32
C TRP A 81 -7.17 19.31 2.84
N GLY A 82 -8.07 20.10 3.45
CA GLY A 82 -8.13 20.29 4.90
C GLY A 82 -8.39 18.99 5.68
N TYR A 83 -9.21 18.07 5.16
CA TYR A 83 -9.41 16.76 5.81
C TYR A 83 -8.13 15.94 5.82
N PHE A 84 -7.38 15.98 4.72
CA PHE A 84 -6.07 15.32 4.64
C PHE A 84 -5.08 15.96 5.62
N ALA A 85 -5.06 17.29 5.73
CA ALA A 85 -4.19 18.01 6.66
C ALA A 85 -4.50 17.63 8.12
N VAL A 86 -5.77 17.67 8.53
CA VAL A 86 -6.17 17.26 9.90
C VAL A 86 -5.80 15.80 10.17
N LEU A 87 -6.09 14.90 9.23
CA LEU A 87 -5.73 13.49 9.34
C LEU A 87 -4.21 13.32 9.51
N PHE A 88 -3.41 14.03 8.71
CA PHE A 88 -1.96 13.99 8.76
C PHE A 88 -1.41 14.43 10.12
N LEU A 89 -1.96 15.52 10.69
CA LEU A 89 -1.55 16.02 12.00
C LEU A 89 -1.83 15.00 13.10
N VAL A 90 -3.03 14.43 13.13
CA VAL A 90 -3.41 13.39 14.11
C VAL A 90 -2.55 12.14 13.93
N ALA A 91 -2.36 11.70 12.69
CA ALA A 91 -1.56 10.52 12.40
C ALA A 91 -0.09 10.72 12.79
N THR A 92 0.46 11.94 12.66
CA THR A 92 1.86 12.26 13.01
C THR A 92 2.14 12.10 14.50
N ILE A 93 1.13 12.30 15.34
CA ILE A 93 1.22 12.02 16.78
C ILE A 93 1.29 10.50 17.03
N ASN A 94 0.68 9.68 16.16
CA ASN A 94 0.69 8.23 16.28
C ASN A 94 2.00 7.59 15.79
N ARG A 95 2.52 8.02 14.65
CA ARG A 95 3.75 7.45 14.08
C ARG A 95 4.47 8.44 13.16
N GLU A 96 5.80 8.40 13.17
CA GLU A 96 6.67 9.25 12.36
C GLU A 96 6.62 8.93 10.86
N THR A 97 6.26 7.70 10.49
CA THR A 97 6.18 7.24 9.09
C THR A 97 5.08 7.93 8.29
N THR A 98 4.18 8.67 8.94
CA THR A 98 3.16 9.50 8.29
C THR A 98 3.73 10.52 7.31
N LEU A 99 5.01 10.88 7.46
CA LEU A 99 5.74 11.68 6.47
C LEU A 99 5.55 11.13 5.05
N LEU A 100 5.43 9.81 4.88
CA LEU A 100 5.23 9.13 3.60
C LEU A 100 3.85 9.38 2.96
N LEU A 101 2.89 9.97 3.69
CA LEU A 101 1.65 10.50 3.12
C LEU A 101 1.88 11.76 2.29
N LEU A 102 2.94 12.53 2.54
CA LEU A 102 3.27 13.73 1.75
C LEU A 102 3.68 13.40 0.30
N PRO A 103 4.64 12.48 0.03
CA PRO A 103 4.92 12.06 -1.34
C PRO A 103 3.70 11.40 -1.99
N LEU A 104 2.86 10.68 -1.23
CA LEU A 104 1.58 10.16 -1.75
C LEU A 104 0.64 11.29 -2.21
N TYR A 105 0.52 12.36 -1.42
CA TYR A 105 -0.24 13.56 -1.78
C TYR A 105 0.30 14.19 -3.06
N LEU A 106 1.62 14.37 -3.15
CA LEU A 106 2.28 14.92 -4.34
C LEU A 106 2.01 14.06 -5.57
N LEU A 107 2.20 12.75 -5.47
CA LEU A 107 1.93 11.79 -6.56
C LEU A 107 0.46 11.87 -7.01
N ASN A 108 -0.49 12.00 -6.08
CA ASN A 108 -1.91 12.15 -6.42
C ASN A 108 -2.22 13.45 -7.18
N GLN A 109 -1.59 14.57 -6.79
CA GLN A 109 -1.76 15.86 -7.47
C GLN A 109 -1.07 15.91 -8.83
N ALA A 110 -0.02 15.11 -9.03
CA ALA A 110 0.72 15.04 -10.27
C ALA A 110 0.05 14.21 -11.38
N VAL A 111 -1.10 13.59 -11.11
CA VAL A 111 -1.87 12.84 -12.11
C VAL A 111 -2.89 13.76 -12.79
N GLU A 112 -2.66 14.00 -14.08
CA GLU A 112 -3.49 14.85 -14.95
C GLU A 112 -3.65 14.18 -16.32
N GLY A 113 -4.88 14.18 -16.86
CA GLY A 113 -5.18 13.54 -18.15
C GLY A 113 -4.85 12.04 -18.20
N GLY A 114 -4.95 11.34 -17.05
CA GLY A 114 -4.67 9.91 -16.95
C GLY A 114 -3.17 9.54 -17.04
N LYS A 115 -2.25 10.50 -16.88
CA LYS A 115 -0.81 10.25 -16.86
C LYS A 115 -0.16 10.98 -15.68
N LEU A 116 0.91 10.38 -15.15
CA LEU A 116 1.76 11.04 -14.15
C LEU A 116 2.63 12.08 -14.84
N ARG A 117 2.53 13.34 -14.40
CA ARG A 117 3.33 14.47 -14.89
C ARG A 117 4.23 14.97 -13.76
N TRP A 118 5.50 14.57 -13.79
CA TRP A 118 6.49 14.91 -12.74
C TRP A 118 6.60 16.40 -12.43
N ARG A 119 6.45 17.27 -13.45
CA ARG A 119 6.48 18.73 -13.28
C ARG A 119 5.40 19.26 -12.32
N LEU A 120 4.27 18.56 -12.23
CA LEU A 120 3.16 18.96 -11.36
C LEU A 120 3.41 18.68 -9.88
N LEU A 121 4.41 17.86 -9.54
CA LEU A 121 4.80 17.64 -8.15
C LEU A 121 5.20 18.96 -7.47
N PHE A 122 5.86 19.85 -8.21
CA PHE A 122 6.36 21.13 -7.71
C PHE A 122 5.39 22.30 -7.96
N ARG A 123 4.13 22.00 -8.28
CA ARG A 123 3.13 23.04 -8.49
C ARG A 123 2.84 23.74 -7.16
N GLY A 124 2.79 25.09 -7.18
CA GLY A 124 2.59 25.90 -5.97
C GLY A 124 1.40 25.47 -5.11
N LYS A 125 0.27 25.05 -5.72
CA LYS A 125 -0.89 24.52 -4.98
C LYS A 125 -0.60 23.25 -4.19
N ALA A 126 0.22 22.33 -4.72
CA ALA A 126 0.58 21.11 -4.03
C ALA A 126 1.62 21.39 -2.92
N LEU A 127 2.62 22.23 -3.23
CA LEU A 127 3.64 22.66 -2.27
C LEU A 127 3.06 23.48 -1.13
N ALA A 128 2.03 24.30 -1.37
CA ALA A 128 1.35 25.07 -0.34
C ALA A 128 0.69 24.20 0.74
N VAL A 129 0.39 22.94 0.45
CA VAL A 129 -0.11 21.98 1.44
C VAL A 129 1.05 21.18 2.05
N VAL A 130 1.97 20.69 1.22
CA VAL A 130 3.03 19.78 1.65
C VAL A 130 4.10 20.47 2.48
N VAL A 131 4.53 21.67 2.12
CA VAL A 131 5.62 22.39 2.82
C VAL A 131 5.21 22.71 4.27
N PRO A 132 4.03 23.30 4.55
CA PRO A 132 3.62 23.53 5.94
C PRO A 132 3.47 22.24 6.74
N LEU A 133 2.89 21.17 6.16
CA LEU A 133 2.75 19.89 6.86
C LEU A 133 4.10 19.22 7.14
N ALA A 134 5.04 19.29 6.19
CA ALA A 134 6.41 18.81 6.39
C ALA A 134 7.12 19.59 7.50
N PHE A 135 6.94 20.90 7.53
CA PHE A 135 7.49 21.76 8.59
C PHE A 135 6.91 21.40 9.96
N VAL A 136 5.58 21.24 10.07
CA VAL A 136 4.94 20.80 11.32
C VAL A 136 5.44 19.43 11.76
N TRP A 137 5.57 18.48 10.83
CA TRP A 137 6.13 17.16 11.12
C TRP A 137 7.57 17.28 11.64
N LEU A 138 8.41 18.09 11.00
CA LEU A 138 9.79 18.31 11.43
C LEU A 138 9.85 18.91 12.84
N CYS A 139 9.07 19.95 13.11
CA CYS A 139 8.96 20.56 14.45
C CYS A 139 8.51 19.55 15.49
N TRP A 140 7.53 18.70 15.16
CA TRP A 140 7.06 17.63 16.04
C TRP A 140 8.18 16.62 16.34
N GLN A 141 8.95 16.20 15.33
CA GLN A 141 10.08 15.28 15.53
C GLN A 141 11.17 15.89 16.41
N VAL A 142 11.53 17.16 16.18
CA VAL A 142 12.51 17.87 17.02
C VAL A 142 12.00 17.98 18.45
N PHE A 143 10.73 18.35 18.63
CA PHE A 143 10.10 18.45 19.94
C PHE A 143 10.12 17.11 20.70
N VAL A 144 9.67 16.02 20.09
CA VAL A 144 9.66 14.69 20.71
C VAL A 144 11.07 14.24 21.06
N ARG A 145 12.05 14.45 20.17
CA ARG A 145 13.45 14.10 20.46
C ARG A 145 14.01 14.90 21.62
N HIS A 146 13.69 16.19 21.71
CA HIS A 146 14.14 17.01 22.82
C HIS A 146 13.47 16.57 24.13
N LEU A 147 12.17 16.33 24.11
CA LEU A 147 11.39 15.91 25.29
C LEU A 147 11.90 14.57 25.86
N PHE A 148 12.29 13.65 24.99
CA PHE A 148 12.79 12.33 25.36
C PHE A 148 14.31 12.18 25.19
N ALA A 149 15.08 13.28 25.20
CA ALA A 149 16.53 13.25 24.94
C ALA A 149 17.32 12.38 25.94
N HIS A 150 16.81 12.23 27.15
CA HIS A 150 17.42 11.43 28.22
C HIS A 150 16.96 9.97 28.20
N ASN A 151 16.07 9.59 27.28
CA ASN A 151 15.63 8.22 27.11
C ASN A 151 16.67 7.50 26.24
N PRO A 152 17.28 6.38 26.69
CA PRO A 152 18.33 5.67 25.95
C PRO A 152 17.82 4.94 24.70
N SER A 153 16.75 5.42 24.07
CA SER A 153 16.20 4.82 22.86
C SER A 153 17.18 4.97 21.70
N GLU A 154 17.37 3.87 20.98
CA GLU A 154 18.32 3.78 19.88
C GLU A 154 17.83 4.56 18.64
N PHE A 155 18.13 5.86 18.61
CA PHE A 155 17.89 6.71 17.45
C PHE A 155 19.15 6.80 16.57
N TYR A 156 19.41 5.79 15.77
CA TYR A 156 20.48 5.82 14.76
C TYR A 156 20.05 5.16 13.44
N PRO A 157 20.61 5.61 12.29
CA PRO A 157 20.36 4.98 11.00
C PRO A 157 20.65 3.48 11.03
N ARG A 158 19.74 2.67 10.50
CA ARG A 158 19.81 1.20 10.54
C ARG A 158 20.45 0.59 9.30
N LEU A 159 21.27 1.38 8.58
CA LEU A 159 21.89 1.01 7.32
C LEU A 159 22.71 -0.29 7.43
N ASP A 160 23.63 -0.36 8.39
CA ASP A 160 24.49 -1.53 8.57
C ASP A 160 23.68 -2.79 8.89
N TRP A 161 22.62 -2.66 9.68
CA TRP A 161 21.73 -3.76 10.01
C TRP A 161 20.97 -4.27 8.79
N ASN A 162 20.43 -3.34 7.99
CA ASN A 162 19.67 -3.69 6.79
C ASN A 162 20.58 -4.28 5.69
N VAL A 163 21.81 -3.79 5.55
CA VAL A 163 22.81 -4.40 4.64
C VAL A 163 23.09 -5.83 5.06
N LYS A 164 23.41 -6.08 6.34
CA LYS A 164 23.66 -7.42 6.86
C LYS A 164 22.45 -8.34 6.68
N SER A 165 21.24 -7.82 6.90
CA SER A 165 19.99 -8.58 6.75
C SER A 165 19.72 -8.98 5.30
N ILE A 166 20.01 -8.11 4.33
CA ILE A 166 19.86 -8.45 2.89
C ILE A 166 20.90 -9.49 2.46
N LEU A 167 22.12 -9.41 2.98
CA LEU A 167 23.17 -10.38 2.66
C LEU A 167 22.95 -11.75 3.30
N ALA A 168 22.01 -11.87 4.24
CA ALA A 168 21.69 -13.10 4.93
C ALA A 168 20.51 -13.83 4.26
N PRO A 169 20.73 -14.97 3.56
CA PRO A 169 19.65 -15.65 2.83
C PRO A 169 18.48 -16.12 3.70
N HIS A 170 18.74 -16.45 4.96
CA HIS A 170 17.70 -16.87 5.91
C HIS A 170 16.71 -15.74 6.26
N ALA A 171 17.08 -14.46 6.03
CA ALA A 171 16.20 -13.32 6.26
C ALA A 171 15.23 -13.06 5.09
N TRP A 172 15.51 -13.62 3.91
CA TRP A 172 14.75 -13.32 2.69
C TRP A 172 13.27 -13.73 2.76
N PRO A 173 12.89 -14.89 3.32
CA PRO A 173 11.47 -15.23 3.47
C PRO A 173 10.71 -14.17 4.27
N GLN A 174 11.32 -13.65 5.34
CA GLN A 174 10.72 -12.59 6.16
C GLN A 174 10.69 -11.25 5.40
N LEU A 175 11.74 -10.87 4.68
CA LEU A 175 11.73 -9.65 3.86
C LEU A 175 10.66 -9.70 2.77
N LEU A 176 10.50 -10.85 2.13
CA LEU A 176 9.52 -11.06 1.05
C LEU A 176 8.09 -11.18 1.57
N SER A 177 7.87 -11.49 2.85
CA SER A 177 6.54 -11.61 3.45
C SER A 177 5.86 -10.25 3.71
N ALA A 178 6.54 -9.14 3.42
CA ALA A 178 5.97 -7.80 3.45
C ALA A 178 4.63 -7.73 2.69
N CYS A 179 3.60 -7.23 3.38
CA CYS A 179 2.21 -7.24 2.90
C CYS A 179 1.77 -8.63 2.40
N GLY A 180 2.04 -9.68 3.17
CA GLY A 180 1.60 -11.05 2.88
C GLY A 180 2.11 -11.60 1.54
N TYR A 181 3.37 -11.30 1.18
CA TYR A 181 4.00 -11.66 -0.09
C TYR A 181 3.43 -10.98 -1.35
N LEU A 182 2.49 -10.05 -1.19
CA LEU A 182 1.85 -9.38 -2.32
C LEU A 182 2.62 -8.14 -2.78
N LEU A 183 3.49 -7.56 -1.95
CA LEU A 183 4.20 -6.32 -2.29
C LEU A 183 5.03 -6.47 -3.58
N LEU A 184 5.82 -7.55 -3.68
CA LEU A 184 6.63 -7.84 -4.87
C LEU A 184 5.75 -8.12 -6.10
N PHE A 185 4.69 -8.91 -5.93
CA PHE A 185 3.73 -9.22 -6.98
C PHE A 185 3.16 -7.94 -7.61
N VAL A 186 2.68 -7.01 -6.79
CA VAL A 186 2.10 -5.75 -7.25
C VAL A 186 3.15 -4.84 -7.88
N ALA A 187 4.38 -4.80 -7.34
CA ALA A 187 5.48 -4.00 -7.89
C ALA A 187 5.88 -4.43 -9.32
N VAL A 188 5.94 -5.74 -9.56
CA VAL A 188 6.26 -6.33 -10.87
C VAL A 188 5.09 -6.14 -11.85
N MET A 189 3.87 -6.43 -11.40
CA MET A 189 2.67 -6.42 -12.23
C MET A 189 2.01 -5.04 -12.36
N ARG A 190 2.66 -3.98 -11.85
CA ARG A 190 2.12 -2.60 -11.79
C ARG A 190 1.55 -2.06 -13.10
N ARG A 191 2.07 -2.51 -14.25
CA ARG A 191 1.60 -2.07 -15.59
C ARG A 191 0.16 -2.52 -15.89
N ARG A 192 -0.34 -3.56 -15.21
CA ARG A 192 -1.72 -4.07 -15.35
C ARG A 192 -2.75 -3.24 -14.58
N ILE A 193 -2.34 -2.39 -13.63
CA ILE A 193 -3.26 -1.52 -12.89
C ILE A 193 -3.80 -0.45 -13.85
N MET A 194 -5.06 -0.54 -14.27
CA MET A 194 -5.63 0.36 -15.27
C MET A 194 -5.92 1.77 -14.74
N ASP A 195 -6.17 1.92 -13.44
CA ASP A 195 -6.37 3.23 -12.83
C ASP A 195 -5.05 4.03 -12.79
N PRO A 196 -4.98 5.20 -13.46
CA PRO A 196 -3.75 5.97 -13.52
C PRO A 196 -3.28 6.54 -12.18
N ARG A 197 -4.19 6.80 -11.24
CA ARG A 197 -3.85 7.37 -9.93
C ARG A 197 -3.18 6.32 -9.06
N LEU A 198 -3.80 5.16 -8.92
CA LEU A 198 -3.23 4.02 -8.19
C LEU A 198 -1.93 3.55 -8.83
N ARG A 199 -1.85 3.54 -10.16
CA ARG A 199 -0.59 3.26 -10.87
C ARG A 199 0.50 4.27 -10.54
N ALA A 200 0.17 5.56 -10.43
CA ALA A 200 1.13 6.59 -10.03
C ALA A 200 1.58 6.43 -8.57
N TRP A 201 0.67 6.06 -7.68
CA TRP A 201 0.98 5.79 -6.27
C TRP A 201 1.97 4.64 -6.08
N MET A 202 2.19 3.78 -7.09
CA MET A 202 3.21 2.73 -7.05
C MET A 202 4.63 3.29 -6.86
N TRP A 203 4.87 4.56 -7.20
CA TRP A 203 6.13 5.23 -6.90
C TRP A 203 6.34 5.47 -5.40
N LEU A 204 5.31 5.32 -4.57
CA LEU A 204 5.47 5.33 -3.13
C LEU A 204 6.29 4.13 -2.65
N ILE A 205 6.18 2.96 -3.28
CA ILE A 205 6.92 1.76 -2.86
C ILE A 205 8.43 1.98 -2.86
N PRO A 206 9.10 2.44 -3.94
CA PRO A 206 10.53 2.68 -3.88
C PRO A 206 10.91 3.79 -2.89
N ILE A 207 10.09 4.84 -2.76
CA ILE A 207 10.30 5.90 -1.75
C ILE A 207 10.24 5.31 -0.34
N TRP A 208 9.26 4.45 -0.08
CA TRP A 208 9.07 3.74 1.18
C TRP A 208 10.24 2.83 1.49
N THR A 209 10.67 2.02 0.52
CA THR A 209 11.79 1.09 0.68
C THR A 209 13.07 1.84 1.01
N VAL A 210 13.37 2.95 0.33
CA VAL A 210 14.56 3.76 0.64
C VAL A 210 14.45 4.37 2.04
N PHE A 211 13.29 4.94 2.39
CA PHE A 211 13.08 5.52 3.72
C PHE A 211 13.24 4.48 4.84
N MET A 212 12.61 3.31 4.69
CA MET A 212 12.68 2.22 5.66
C MET A 212 14.06 1.57 5.69
N PHE A 213 14.82 1.58 4.59
CA PHE A 213 16.18 1.08 4.59
C PHE A 213 17.13 1.95 5.45
N VAL A 214 16.86 3.26 5.53
CA VAL A 214 17.66 4.18 6.35
C VAL A 214 17.20 4.18 7.81
N TYR A 215 15.90 4.28 8.05
CA TYR A 215 15.35 4.54 9.39
C TYR A 215 14.64 3.35 10.04
N GLY A 216 14.14 2.42 9.23
CA GLY A 216 13.45 1.22 9.70
C GLY A 216 14.37 0.01 9.76
N ILE A 217 13.85 -1.09 10.31
CA ILE A 217 14.48 -2.40 10.25
C ILE A 217 13.69 -3.22 9.22
N LEU A 218 14.27 -3.51 8.05
CA LEU A 218 13.52 -4.09 6.94
C LEU A 218 12.96 -5.48 7.24
N ILE A 219 13.64 -6.25 8.09
CA ILE A 219 13.17 -7.58 8.51
C ILE A 219 11.92 -7.50 9.41
N GLU A 220 11.65 -6.33 10.00
CA GLU A 220 10.39 -6.05 10.70
C GLU A 220 9.29 -5.75 9.69
N THR A 221 8.63 -6.79 9.17
CA THR A 221 7.59 -6.66 8.14
C THR A 221 6.44 -5.71 8.49
N ARG A 222 6.20 -5.48 9.79
CA ARG A 222 5.24 -4.47 10.29
C ARG A 222 5.52 -3.04 9.77
N VAL A 223 6.77 -2.71 9.42
CA VAL A 223 7.13 -1.39 8.85
C VAL A 223 6.54 -1.18 7.45
N PHE A 224 6.10 -2.26 6.80
CA PHE A 224 5.37 -2.23 5.54
C PHE A 224 3.85 -2.35 5.73
N GLY A 225 3.37 -2.51 6.96
CA GLY A 225 1.95 -2.74 7.23
C GLY A 225 1.05 -1.60 6.74
N GLU A 226 1.53 -0.36 6.77
CA GLU A 226 0.82 0.81 6.26
C GLU A 226 0.57 0.78 4.73
N LEU A 227 1.32 -0.04 3.98
CA LEU A 227 1.11 -0.25 2.55
C LEU A 227 0.03 -1.28 2.23
N ILE A 228 -0.46 -2.04 3.21
CA ILE A 228 -1.49 -3.08 3.00
C ILE A 228 -2.71 -2.58 2.20
N PRO A 229 -3.40 -1.47 2.54
CA PRO A 229 -4.55 -1.00 1.76
C PRO A 229 -4.20 -0.74 0.29
N PHE A 230 -2.99 -0.27 0.03
CA PHE A 230 -2.50 -0.02 -1.32
C PHE A 230 -2.18 -1.31 -2.08
N VAL A 231 -1.43 -2.22 -1.46
CA VAL A 231 -1.04 -3.50 -2.05
C VAL A 231 -2.27 -4.38 -2.31
N VAL A 232 -3.21 -4.43 -1.38
CA VAL A 232 -4.45 -5.20 -1.53
C VAL A 232 -5.28 -4.66 -2.70
N CYS A 233 -5.50 -3.35 -2.75
CA CYS A 233 -6.23 -2.72 -3.85
C CYS A 233 -5.55 -2.98 -5.21
N GLY A 234 -4.22 -2.80 -5.28
CA GLY A 234 -3.43 -3.09 -6.49
C GLY A 234 -3.53 -4.56 -6.91
N THR A 235 -3.41 -5.48 -5.96
CA THR A 235 -3.54 -6.93 -6.19
C THR A 235 -4.92 -7.27 -6.77
N SER A 236 -6.00 -6.76 -6.16
CA SER A 236 -7.36 -7.01 -6.65
C SER A 236 -7.57 -6.47 -8.07
N LEU A 237 -7.03 -5.30 -8.41
CA LEU A 237 -7.12 -4.76 -9.78
C LEU A 237 -6.34 -5.60 -10.79
N ILE A 238 -5.15 -6.09 -10.42
CA ILE A 238 -4.34 -6.95 -11.28
C ILE A 238 -5.04 -8.29 -11.52
N LEU A 239 -5.53 -8.93 -10.45
CA LEU A 239 -6.22 -10.22 -10.53
C LEU A 239 -7.50 -10.12 -11.36
N GLU A 240 -8.26 -9.03 -11.21
CA GLU A 240 -9.46 -8.82 -12.02
C GLU A 240 -9.14 -8.77 -13.51
N GLU A 241 -8.08 -8.06 -13.90
CA GLU A 241 -7.70 -7.97 -15.32
C GLU A 241 -7.21 -9.31 -15.86
N LEU A 242 -6.43 -10.06 -15.08
CA LEU A 242 -5.99 -11.41 -15.43
C LEU A 242 -7.17 -12.38 -15.59
N LEU A 243 -8.17 -12.29 -14.72
CA LEU A 243 -9.38 -13.11 -14.81
C LEU A 243 -10.16 -12.80 -16.08
N VAL A 244 -10.33 -11.52 -16.43
CA VAL A 244 -11.06 -11.17 -17.66
C VAL A 244 -10.28 -11.54 -18.92
N GLU A 245 -8.96 -11.38 -18.96
CA GLU A 245 -8.14 -11.89 -20.05
C GLU A 245 -8.31 -13.40 -20.22
N ARG A 246 -8.37 -14.14 -19.12
CA ARG A 246 -8.57 -15.60 -19.14
C ARG A 246 -9.97 -16.01 -19.60
N ILE A 247 -11.03 -15.28 -19.20
CA ILE A 247 -12.41 -15.54 -19.63
C ILE A 247 -12.61 -15.20 -21.12
N ARG A 248 -11.92 -14.17 -21.64
CA ARG A 248 -12.03 -13.77 -23.05
C ARG A 248 -11.28 -14.68 -24.02
N ARG A 249 -10.15 -15.29 -23.61
CA ARG A 249 -9.36 -16.19 -24.45
C ARG A 249 -10.13 -17.40 -25.04
N PRO A 250 -10.97 -18.14 -24.30
CA PRO A 250 -11.71 -19.27 -24.87
C PRO A 250 -12.80 -18.85 -25.87
N ALA A 251 -13.27 -17.60 -25.85
CA ALA A 251 -14.27 -17.11 -26.82
C ALA A 251 -13.68 -16.77 -28.20
N LEU A 252 -12.35 -16.76 -28.34
CA LEU A 252 -11.63 -16.45 -29.59
C LEU A 252 -10.97 -17.67 -30.24
N LEU A 253 -11.10 -18.86 -29.65
CA LEU A 253 -10.71 -20.09 -30.35
C LEU A 253 -11.81 -20.40 -31.37
N PRO A 254 -11.49 -20.45 -32.69
CA PRO A 254 -12.47 -20.94 -33.64
C PRO A 254 -12.84 -22.35 -33.23
N VAL A 255 -14.15 -22.62 -33.15
CA VAL A 255 -14.67 -23.99 -33.15
C VAL A 255 -13.94 -24.69 -34.30
N ARG A 256 -13.06 -25.62 -33.94
CA ARG A 256 -12.42 -26.47 -34.93
C ARG A 256 -13.60 -27.22 -35.55
N ASN A 257 -14.05 -26.78 -36.73
CA ASN A 257 -14.98 -27.54 -37.55
C ASN A 257 -14.29 -28.88 -37.75
N THR A 258 -14.64 -29.86 -36.92
CA THR A 258 -14.45 -31.26 -37.21
C THR A 258 -15.38 -31.51 -38.37
N GLY A 259 -14.90 -31.16 -39.57
CA GLY A 259 -15.54 -31.51 -40.82
C GLY A 259 -15.76 -33.01 -40.79
N GLU A 260 -17.03 -33.38 -40.72
CA GLU A 260 -17.50 -34.69 -41.13
C GLU A 260 -16.92 -34.97 -42.51
N ALA A 261 -15.87 -35.80 -42.56
CA ALA A 261 -15.49 -36.46 -43.80
C ALA A 261 -16.47 -37.61 -44.02
N SER A 262 -17.70 -37.25 -44.39
CA SER A 262 -18.60 -38.14 -45.12
C SER A 262 -18.12 -38.18 -46.57
N ILE A 263 -17.24 -39.13 -46.90
CA ILE A 263 -17.17 -39.64 -48.27
C ILE A 263 -17.30 -41.16 -48.19
N SER A 264 -18.56 -41.57 -48.26
CA SER A 264 -19.00 -42.89 -48.67
C SER A 264 -18.90 -42.99 -50.20
N LYS A 265 -18.30 -44.10 -50.68
CA LYS A 265 -18.54 -44.82 -51.93
C LYS A 265 -18.44 -44.06 -53.27
N ALA A 266 -17.50 -44.48 -54.11
CA ALA A 266 -17.76 -44.82 -55.52
C ALA A 266 -16.60 -45.61 -56.13
N ALA A 267 -16.96 -46.74 -56.77
CA ALA A 267 -16.22 -47.57 -57.74
C ALA A 267 -15.00 -48.35 -57.27
#